data_AF-A0A550GGB5-F1
#
_entry.id   AF-A0A550GGB5-F1
#
_cell.length_a   1.000
_cell.length_b   1.000
_cell.length_c   1.000
_cell.angle_alpha   90.00
_cell.angle_beta   90.00
_cell.angle_gamma   90.00
#
_symmetry.space_group_name_H-M   'P 1'
#
loop_
_entity.id
_entity.type
_entity.pdbx_description
1 polymer ?
#
loop_
_entity_poly.entity_id
_entity_poly.type
_entity_poly.pdbx_seq_one_letter_code
_entity_poly.pdbx_strand_id
1 'polypeptide(L)'
;MPKYKQLYREDKWGQAAGEYYSMICSVFNRLSRKYKVARRIPLTLYSDILSENDLVIVILEQIEYLLRLDGKRSSFGYAAHAISKLNKPLSTMKSNLREISGVGEKTEQIIYEILETKKSSYYDKLL
;
A
#
# COMPACT_ATOMS: atom_id res chain seq x y z
N MET A 1 -20.46 -3.14 23.86
CA MET A 1 -19.23 -2.44 23.40
C MET A 1 -18.09 -2.75 24.38
N PRO A 2 -16.86 -2.98 23.91
CA PRO A 2 -15.70 -3.19 24.78
C PRO A 2 -15.45 -1.96 25.68
N LYS A 3 -14.97 -2.19 26.90
CA LYS A 3 -14.62 -1.12 27.85
C LYS A 3 -13.27 -0.49 27.48
N TYR A 4 -13.04 0.78 27.84
CA TYR A 4 -11.79 1.50 27.54
C TYR A 4 -10.53 0.70 27.90
N LYS A 5 -10.49 0.11 29.11
CA LYS A 5 -9.35 -0.72 29.57
C LYS A 5 -9.10 -1.98 28.74
N GLN A 6 -10.08 -2.47 27.99
CA GLN A 6 -9.91 -3.61 27.08
C GLN A 6 -9.31 -3.17 25.73
N LEU A 7 -9.56 -1.91 25.34
CA LEU A 7 -9.03 -1.30 24.13
C LEU A 7 -7.61 -0.77 24.33
N TYR A 8 -7.32 -0.20 25.50
CA TYR A 8 -6.02 0.37 25.86
C TYR A 8 -5.48 -0.37 27.09
N ARG A 9 -4.53 -1.28 26.86
CA ARG A 9 -3.98 -2.20 27.88
C ARG A 9 -2.77 -1.62 28.61
N GLU A 10 -2.75 -0.31 28.82
CA GLU A 10 -1.67 0.40 29.53
C GLU A 10 -0.27 0.16 28.91
N ASP A 11 -0.22 0.06 27.58
CA ASP A 11 1.04 0.01 26.84
C ASP A 11 1.89 1.27 27.14
N LYS A 12 3.23 1.10 27.20
CA LYS A 12 4.18 2.17 27.55
C LYS A 12 4.01 3.42 26.67
N TRP A 13 3.56 3.25 25.44
CA TRP A 13 3.38 4.31 24.46
C TRP A 13 1.91 4.66 24.22
N GLY A 14 1.01 4.14 25.05
CA GLY A 14 -0.43 4.39 24.95
C GLY A 14 -1.09 3.71 23.75
N GLN A 15 -0.45 2.69 23.16
CA GLN A 15 -1.03 1.99 22.02
C GLN A 15 -2.29 1.20 22.43
N ALA A 16 -3.31 1.28 21.57
CA ALA A 16 -4.45 0.38 21.68
C ALA A 16 -4.04 -1.07 21.32
N ALA A 17 -4.86 -2.02 21.76
CA ALA A 17 -4.71 -3.42 21.41
C ALA A 17 -4.86 -3.62 19.88
N GLY A 18 -4.06 -4.53 19.29
CA GLY A 18 -4.05 -4.78 17.84
C GLY A 18 -5.42 -5.18 17.27
N GLU A 19 -6.22 -5.86 18.09
CA GLU A 19 -7.59 -6.26 17.79
C GLU A 19 -8.52 -5.06 17.60
N TYR A 20 -8.28 -3.96 18.34
CA TYR A 20 -9.03 -2.73 18.18
C TYR A 20 -8.76 -2.06 16.83
N TYR A 21 -7.50 -1.95 16.43
CA TYR A 21 -7.14 -1.43 15.10
C TYR A 21 -7.73 -2.28 13.99
N SER A 22 -7.68 -3.61 14.14
CA SER A 22 -8.26 -4.55 13.17
C SER A 22 -9.78 -4.34 13.02
N MET A 23 -10.48 -4.14 14.14
CA MET A 23 -11.90 -3.82 14.14
C MET A 23 -12.20 -2.49 13.43
N ILE A 24 -11.44 -1.42 13.72
CA ILE A 24 -11.60 -0.12 13.06
C ILE A 24 -11.40 -0.25 11.55
N CYS A 25 -10.29 -0.89 11.12
CA CYS A 25 -9.99 -1.11 9.71
C CYS A 25 -11.10 -1.88 9.00
N SER A 26 -11.62 -2.94 9.62
CA SER A 26 -12.73 -3.74 9.07
C SER A 26 -14.02 -2.92 8.92
N VAL A 27 -14.40 -2.15 9.95
CA VAL A 27 -15.58 -1.29 9.90
C VAL A 27 -15.43 -0.21 8.83
N PHE A 28 -14.28 0.48 8.80
CA PHE A 28 -13.99 1.50 7.79
C PHE A 28 -14.04 0.93 6.37
N ASN A 29 -13.37 -0.19 6.10
CA ASN A 29 -13.32 -0.82 4.79
C ASN A 29 -14.71 -1.28 4.32
N ARG A 30 -15.54 -1.81 5.24
CA ARG A 30 -16.93 -2.18 4.94
C ARG A 30 -17.80 -0.97 4.60
N LEU A 31 -17.73 0.10 5.41
CA LEU A 31 -18.54 1.29 5.21
C LEU A 31 -18.12 2.06 3.96
N SER A 32 -16.82 2.19 3.71
CA SER A 32 -16.30 2.85 2.51
C SER A 32 -16.75 2.14 1.22
N ARG A 33 -16.70 0.80 1.18
CA ARG A 33 -17.27 0.03 0.05
C ARG A 33 -18.77 0.25 -0.10
N LYS A 34 -19.54 0.22 1.00
CA LYS A 34 -21.01 0.40 0.98
C LYS A 34 -21.41 1.78 0.45
N TYR A 35 -20.74 2.83 0.90
CA TYR A 35 -21.08 4.22 0.57
C TYR A 35 -20.23 4.80 -0.57
N LYS A 36 -19.44 3.96 -1.25
CA LYS A 36 -18.55 4.36 -2.35
C LYS A 36 -17.62 5.52 -1.99
N VAL A 37 -17.17 5.54 -0.73
CA VAL A 37 -16.17 6.51 -0.26
C VAL A 37 -14.81 6.02 -0.71
N ALA A 38 -14.06 6.89 -1.39
CA ALA A 38 -12.70 6.57 -1.82
C ALA A 38 -11.84 6.22 -0.59
N ARG A 39 -11.28 5.00 -0.60
CA ARG A 39 -10.41 4.53 0.48
C ARG A 39 -9.03 5.18 0.43
N ARG A 40 -8.61 5.62 -0.76
CA ARG A 40 -7.32 6.24 -1.09
C ARG A 40 -7.47 7.27 -2.19
N ILE A 41 -6.44 8.09 -2.38
CA ILE A 41 -6.42 9.13 -3.43
C ILE A 41 -6.51 8.46 -4.81
N PRO A 42 -7.45 8.87 -5.67
CA PRO A 42 -7.55 8.36 -7.05
C PRO A 42 -6.27 8.59 -7.84
N LEU A 43 -5.85 7.58 -8.60
CA LEU A 43 -4.62 7.61 -9.40
C LEU A 43 -4.57 8.80 -10.37
N THR A 44 -5.72 9.15 -10.95
CA THR A 44 -5.87 10.26 -11.91
C THR A 44 -5.49 11.63 -11.33
N LEU A 45 -5.39 11.77 -10.01
CA LEU A 45 -5.01 13.04 -9.38
C LEU A 45 -3.50 13.24 -9.29
N TYR A 46 -2.69 12.19 -9.45
CA TYR A 46 -1.23 12.27 -9.24
C TYR A 46 -0.38 11.56 -10.30
N SER A 47 -0.95 10.71 -11.17
CA SER A 47 -0.20 9.92 -12.15
C SER A 47 0.67 10.74 -13.11
N ASP A 48 0.26 11.98 -13.41
CA ASP A 48 0.98 12.87 -14.33
C ASP A 48 1.83 13.92 -13.61
N ILE A 49 1.85 13.90 -12.28
CA ILE A 49 2.62 14.82 -11.44
C ILE A 49 3.89 14.14 -10.92
N LEU A 50 3.79 12.85 -10.57
CA LEU A 50 4.88 12.10 -9.95
C LEU A 50 5.92 11.63 -10.97
N SER A 51 7.18 11.57 -10.51
CA SER A 51 8.25 10.88 -11.25
C SER A 51 7.99 9.37 -11.33
N GLU A 52 8.67 8.65 -12.23
CA GLU A 52 8.43 7.22 -12.40
C GLU A 52 8.66 6.40 -11.11
N ASN A 53 9.70 6.75 -10.35
CA ASN A 53 10.00 6.07 -9.08
C ASN A 53 8.94 6.41 -8.03
N ASP A 54 8.59 7.69 -7.89
CA ASP A 54 7.60 8.14 -6.91
C ASP A 54 6.22 7.56 -7.21
N LEU A 55 5.84 7.46 -8.48
CA LEU A 55 4.59 6.84 -8.91
C LEU A 55 4.53 5.38 -8.48
N VAL A 56 5.60 4.62 -8.73
CA VAL A 56 5.70 3.22 -8.31
C VAL A 56 5.62 3.12 -6.79
N ILE A 57 6.39 3.93 -6.06
CA ILE A 57 6.40 3.95 -4.58
C ILE A 57 5.00 4.19 -4.05
N VAL A 58 4.33 5.24 -4.51
CA VAL A 58 2.98 5.60 -4.06
C VAL A 58 2.01 4.46 -4.33
N ILE A 59 1.96 3.92 -5.55
CA ILE A 59 1.03 2.82 -5.88
C ILE A 59 1.28 1.59 -5.00
N LEU A 60 2.55 1.20 -4.78
CA LEU A 60 2.89 0.07 -3.92
C LEU A 60 2.48 0.31 -2.45
N GLU A 61 2.64 1.52 -1.92
CA GLU A 61 2.17 1.88 -0.58
C GLU A 61 0.64 1.88 -0.47
N GLN A 62 -0.07 2.32 -1.53
CA GLN A 62 -1.52 2.23 -1.57
C GLN A 62 -2.00 0.78 -1.57
N ILE A 63 -1.35 -0.10 -2.34
CA ILE A 63 -1.63 -1.54 -2.36
C ILE A 63 -1.41 -2.16 -0.97
N GLU A 64 -0.27 -1.87 -0.33
CA GLU A 64 0.05 -2.35 1.02
C GLU A 64 -1.06 -1.96 2.01
N TYR A 65 -1.50 -0.71 1.98
CA TYR A 65 -2.59 -0.24 2.84
C TYR A 65 -3.90 -0.98 2.59
N LEU A 66 -4.31 -1.14 1.32
CA LEU A 66 -5.56 -1.81 0.98
C LEU A 66 -5.55 -3.27 1.43
N LEU A 67 -4.41 -3.94 1.31
CA LEU A 67 -4.25 -5.31 1.82
C LEU A 67 -4.30 -5.37 3.35
N ARG A 68 -3.68 -4.41 4.05
CA ARG A 68 -3.77 -4.31 5.51
C ARG A 68 -5.20 -4.03 5.99
N LEU A 69 -5.99 -3.25 5.24
CA LEU A 69 -7.42 -3.07 5.53
C LEU A 69 -8.22 -4.39 5.46
N ASP A 70 -7.79 -5.32 4.61
CA ASP A 70 -8.34 -6.68 4.51
C ASP A 70 -7.67 -7.67 5.49
N GLY A 71 -6.80 -7.20 6.39
CA GLY A 71 -6.08 -8.04 7.36
C GLY A 71 -4.96 -8.89 6.73
N LYS A 72 -4.57 -8.62 5.49
CA LYS A 72 -3.53 -9.35 4.76
C LYS A 72 -2.17 -8.69 5.00
N ARG A 73 -1.12 -9.52 5.08
CA ARG A 73 0.27 -9.06 5.06
C ARG A 73 0.79 -9.07 3.62
N SER A 74 1.66 -8.12 3.28
CA SER A 74 2.35 -8.09 1.99
C SER A 74 3.76 -7.53 2.12
N SER A 75 4.54 -7.66 1.04
CA SER A 75 5.89 -7.10 0.92
C SER A 75 5.91 -5.77 0.15
N PHE A 76 4.76 -5.24 -0.28
CA PHE A 76 4.69 -4.06 -1.14
C PHE A 76 5.23 -2.81 -0.45
N GLY A 77 4.91 -2.61 0.84
CA GLY A 77 5.48 -1.49 1.61
C GLY A 77 7.00 -1.60 1.77
N TYR A 78 7.52 -2.82 1.92
CA TYR A 78 8.97 -3.04 2.01
C TYR A 78 9.66 -2.78 0.67
N ALA A 79 9.06 -3.22 -0.45
CA ALA A 79 9.53 -2.90 -1.79
C ALA A 79 9.53 -1.39 -2.06
N ALA A 80 8.44 -0.69 -1.71
CA ALA A 80 8.34 0.76 -1.84
C ALA A 80 9.48 1.49 -1.08
N HIS A 81 9.74 1.07 0.16
CA HIS A 81 10.84 1.61 0.95
C HIS A 81 12.24 1.30 0.36
N ALA A 82 12.43 0.12 -0.24
CA ALA A 82 13.67 -0.21 -0.91
C ALA A 82 13.88 0.65 -2.16
N ILE A 83 12.83 0.86 -2.95
CA ILE A 83 12.84 1.69 -4.16
C ILE A 83 13.11 3.16 -3.81
N SER A 84 12.55 3.68 -2.72
CA SER A 84 12.76 5.07 -2.28
C SER A 84 14.22 5.41 -1.94
N LYS A 85 15.07 4.39 -1.77
CA LYS A 85 16.51 4.55 -1.52
C LYS A 85 17.35 4.53 -2.79
N LEU A 86 16.75 4.20 -3.94
CA LEU A 86 17.45 4.20 -5.22
C LEU A 86 17.72 5.62 -5.67
N ASN A 87 18.92 5.84 -6.21
CA ASN A 87 19.35 7.10 -6.79
C ASN A 87 19.30 7.09 -8.33
N LYS A 88 18.67 6.07 -8.92
CA LYS A 88 18.55 5.89 -10.37
C LYS A 88 17.09 5.60 -10.74
N PRO A 89 16.65 5.95 -11.95
CA PRO A 89 15.31 5.64 -12.44
C PRO A 89 15.11 4.11 -12.57
N LEU A 90 13.95 3.59 -12.15
CA LEU A 90 13.61 2.17 -12.24
C LEU A 90 13.62 1.66 -13.68
N SER A 91 13.31 2.52 -14.65
CA SER A 91 13.39 2.20 -16.08
C SER A 91 14.79 1.71 -16.50
N THR A 92 15.85 2.18 -15.84
CA THR A 92 17.24 1.76 -16.11
C THR A 92 17.59 0.38 -15.54
N MET A 93 16.77 -0.16 -14.65
CA MET A 93 17.01 -1.41 -13.94
C MET A 93 15.93 -2.45 -14.21
N LYS A 94 15.13 -2.29 -15.27
CA LYS A 94 14.02 -3.19 -15.63
C LYS A 94 14.41 -4.67 -15.51
N SER A 95 15.49 -5.11 -16.16
CA SER A 95 15.95 -6.51 -16.14
C SER A 95 16.37 -7.04 -14.75
N ASN A 96 16.62 -6.15 -13.78
CA ASN A 96 17.19 -6.49 -12.47
C ASN A 96 16.28 -6.08 -11.30
N LEU A 97 14.99 -5.81 -11.55
CA LEU A 97 14.06 -5.35 -10.50
C LEU A 97 13.97 -6.32 -9.31
N ARG A 98 14.13 -7.63 -9.55
CA ARG A 98 14.11 -8.67 -8.50
C ARG A 98 15.30 -8.63 -7.54
N GLU A 99 16.37 -7.90 -7.88
CA GLU A 99 17.49 -7.67 -6.96
C GLU A 99 17.12 -6.68 -5.83
N ILE A 100 16.05 -5.91 -6.03
CA ILE A 100 15.53 -4.98 -5.02
C ILE A 100 14.80 -5.77 -3.94
N SER A 101 15.18 -5.55 -2.68
CA SER A 101 14.59 -6.25 -1.55
C SER A 101 13.08 -6.00 -1.46
N GLY A 102 12.29 -7.09 -1.37
CA GLY A 102 10.82 -7.03 -1.36
C GLY A 102 10.15 -7.12 -2.73
N VAL A 103 10.93 -7.06 -3.82
CA VAL A 103 10.43 -7.22 -5.19
C VAL A 103 10.50 -8.70 -5.59
N GLY A 104 9.39 -9.41 -5.41
CA GLY A 104 9.18 -10.72 -6.02
C GLY A 104 8.56 -10.61 -7.42
N GLU A 105 8.33 -11.74 -8.08
CA GLU A 105 7.75 -11.81 -9.43
C GLU A 105 6.46 -11.00 -9.59
N LYS A 106 5.52 -11.11 -8.64
CA LYS A 106 4.28 -10.34 -8.69
C LYS A 106 4.50 -8.83 -8.58
N THR A 107 5.42 -8.42 -7.69
CA THR A 107 5.75 -6.99 -7.51
C THR A 107 6.43 -6.44 -8.75
N GLU A 108 7.34 -7.21 -9.35
CA GLU A 108 7.99 -6.85 -10.60
C GLU A 108 6.97 -6.63 -11.73
N GLN A 109 6.01 -7.54 -11.93
CA GLN A 109 4.97 -7.38 -12.94
C GLN A 109 4.15 -6.10 -12.75
N ILE A 110 3.82 -5.77 -11.50
CA ILE A 110 3.12 -4.52 -11.17
C ILE A 110 3.98 -3.30 -11.48
N ILE A 111 5.28 -3.33 -11.13
CA ILE A 111 6.21 -2.24 -11.44
C ILE A 111 6.29 -2.02 -12.95
N TYR A 112 6.42 -3.09 -13.74
CA TYR A 112 6.43 -2.97 -15.20
C TYR A 112 5.15 -2.33 -15.74
N GLU A 113 3.99 -2.78 -15.28
CA GLU A 113 2.71 -2.21 -15.69
C GLU A 113 2.64 -0.70 -15.41
N ILE A 114 3.10 -0.28 -14.23
CA ILE A 114 3.14 1.14 -13.84
C ILE A 114 4.11 1.92 -14.73
N LEU A 115 5.31 1.40 -14.99
CA LEU A 115 6.29 2.08 -15.83
C LEU A 115 5.81 2.24 -17.28
N GLU A 116 5.09 1.28 -17.83
CA GLU A 116 4.59 1.32 -19.22
C GLU A 116 3.31 2.16 -19.36
N THR A 117 2.41 2.08 -18.38
CA THR A 117 1.03 2.61 -18.53
C THR A 117 0.67 3.71 -17.56
N LYS A 118 1.54 4.00 -16.57
CA LYS A 118 1.25 4.81 -15.39
C LYS A 118 0.07 4.28 -14.54
N LYS A 119 -0.35 3.04 -14.74
CA LYS A 119 -1.50 2.39 -14.08
C LYS A 119 -1.12 1.05 -13.48
N SER A 120 -1.97 0.53 -12.60
CA SER A 120 -1.85 -0.84 -12.11
C SER A 120 -3.22 -1.51 -12.01
N SER A 121 -3.44 -2.54 -12.83
CA SER A 121 -4.65 -3.36 -12.79
C SER A 121 -4.84 -4.04 -11.44
N TYR A 122 -3.73 -4.36 -10.74
CA TYR A 122 -3.82 -4.95 -9.41
C TYR A 122 -4.30 -3.93 -8.37
N TYR A 123 -3.82 -2.69 -8.43
CA TYR A 123 -4.31 -1.60 -7.58
C TYR A 123 -5.80 -1.33 -7.81
N ASP A 124 -6.21 -1.23 -9.09
CA ASP A 124 -7.61 -0.98 -9.46
C ASP A 124 -8.55 -2.10 -8.97
N LYS A 125 -8.10 -3.36 -8.96
CA LYS A 125 -8.87 -4.50 -8.41
C LYS A 125 -9.06 -4.44 -6.89
N LEU A 126 -8.22 -3.69 -6.15
CA LEU A 126 -8.30 -3.57 -4.69
C LEU A 126 -9.17 -2.39 -4.24
N LEU A 127 -9.37 -1.40 -5.12
CA LEU A 127 -10.24 -0.22 -4.92
C LEU A 127 -11.73 -0.54 -5.00
#